data_AF-A0A540WH07-F1
#
_entry.id   AF-A0A540WH07-F1
#
_cell.length_a   1.000
_cell.length_b   1.000
_cell.length_c   1.000
_cell.angle_alpha   90.00
_cell.angle_beta   90.00
_cell.angle_gamma   90.00
#
_symmetry.space_group_name_H-M   'P 1'
#
loop_
_entity.id
_entity.type
_entity.pdbx_description
1 polymer ?
#
loop_
_entity_poly.entity_id
_entity_poly.type
_entity_poly.pdbx_seq_one_letter_code
_entity_poly.pdbx_strand_id
1 'polypeptide(L)'
;GYEGGAKSAQPAWDSFMKSVLEGVPEEPLTPPPGIVTVNIDRSTGQLANGGNSRAEYFIEGTQPTQQAVREVGTTLTDGGGETHELF
;
A
#
# COMPACT_ATOMS: atom_id res chain seq x y z
N GLY A 1 27.01 3.76 0.94
CA GLY A 1 27.50 4.84 0.06
C GLY A 1 27.43 6.15 0.80
N TYR A 2 28.43 7.03 0.66
CA TYR A 2 28.56 8.24 1.48
C TYR A 2 27.82 9.47 0.91
N GLU A 3 27.51 9.46 -0.40
CA GLU A 3 26.79 10.49 -1.13
C GLU A 3 25.61 9.84 -1.87
N GLY A 4 24.44 10.46 -1.82
CA GLY A 4 23.20 10.00 -2.45
C GLY A 4 22.16 11.11 -2.47
N GLY A 5 21.17 11.05 -3.36
CA GLY A 5 20.24 12.15 -3.59
C GLY A 5 19.57 12.71 -2.33
N ALA A 6 19.19 11.84 -1.39
CA ALA A 6 18.61 12.22 -0.10
C ALA A 6 19.56 13.05 0.80
N LYS A 7 20.88 12.86 0.65
CA LYS A 7 21.89 13.57 1.44
C LYS A 7 22.41 14.82 0.73
N SER A 8 22.59 14.74 -0.59
CA SER A 8 23.30 15.78 -1.35
C SER A 8 22.35 16.76 -2.05
N ALA A 9 21.19 16.31 -2.56
CA ALA A 9 20.27 17.14 -3.34
C ALA A 9 19.00 17.53 -2.57
N GLN A 10 18.43 16.60 -1.78
CA GLN A 10 17.18 16.84 -1.05
C GLN A 10 17.22 18.08 -0.13
N PRO A 11 18.29 18.37 0.63
CA PRO A 11 18.29 19.54 1.52
C PRO A 11 18.12 20.88 0.78
N ALA A 12 18.68 20.99 -0.43
CA ALA A 12 18.53 22.19 -1.25
C ALA A 12 17.09 22.34 -1.79
N TRP A 13 16.49 21.23 -2.23
CA TRP A 13 15.10 21.21 -2.68
C TRP A 13 14.12 21.54 -1.55
N ASP A 14 14.30 20.93 -0.37
CA ASP A 14 13.49 21.20 0.81
C ASP A 14 13.55 22.68 1.22
N SER A 15 14.74 23.29 1.20
CA SER A 15 14.89 24.72 1.53
C SER A 15 14.17 25.63 0.54
N PHE A 16 14.23 25.31 -0.75
CA PHE A 16 13.58 26.09 -1.80
C PHE A 16 12.06 25.96 -1.74
N MET A 17 11.54 24.73 -1.72
CA MET A 17 10.10 24.48 -1.76
C MET A 17 9.38 24.98 -0.49
N LYS A 18 10.03 24.95 0.68
CA LYS A 18 9.47 25.54 1.90
C LYS A 18 9.14 27.02 1.74
N SER A 19 10.00 27.79 1.08
CA SER A 19 9.75 29.21 0.83
C SER A 19 8.71 29.43 -0.27
N VAL A 20 8.75 28.63 -1.33
CA VAL A 20 7.85 28.79 -2.48
C VAL A 20 6.41 28.40 -2.14
N LEU A 21 6.22 27.39 -1.28
CA LEU A 21 4.89 26.89 -0.90
C LEU A 21 4.31 27.60 0.32
N GLU A 22 4.99 28.61 0.88
CA GLU A 22 4.47 29.37 2.01
C GLU A 22 3.16 30.08 1.62
N GLY A 23 2.07 29.76 2.33
CA GLY A 23 0.74 30.30 2.05
C GLY A 23 0.05 29.72 0.81
N VAL A 24 0.66 28.77 0.10
CA VAL A 24 0.03 28.05 -1.01
C VAL A 24 -0.88 26.96 -0.43
N PRO A 25 -2.19 26.95 -0.71
CA PRO A 25 -3.07 25.89 -0.24
C PRO A 25 -2.72 24.56 -0.90
N GLU A 26 -2.89 23.46 -0.16
CA GLU A 26 -2.74 22.12 -0.73
C GLU A 26 -3.80 21.88 -1.79
N GLU A 27 -3.38 21.42 -2.97
CA GLU A 27 -4.28 20.97 -4.02
C GLU A 27 -4.60 19.48 -3.81
N PRO A 28 -5.88 19.10 -3.64
CA PRO A 28 -6.24 17.70 -3.47
C PRO A 28 -5.88 16.88 -4.71
N LEU A 29 -5.19 15.76 -4.51
CA LEU A 29 -4.92 14.82 -5.59
C LEU A 29 -6.23 14.17 -6.03
N THR A 30 -6.72 14.55 -7.21
CA THR A 30 -7.88 13.92 -7.85
C THR A 30 -7.38 13.01 -8.98
N PRO A 31 -7.57 11.68 -8.89
CA PRO A 31 -7.15 10.79 -9.96
C PRO A 31 -7.83 11.15 -11.29
N PRO A 32 -7.08 11.22 -12.41
CA PRO A 32 -7.67 11.48 -13.71
C PRO A 32 -8.52 10.29 -14.19
N PRO A 33 -9.37 10.48 -15.22
CA PRO A 33 -10.09 9.37 -15.85
C PRO A 33 -9.15 8.24 -16.28
N GLY A 34 -9.57 7.00 -16.09
CA GLY A 34 -8.76 5.80 -16.38
C GLY A 34 -7.78 5.42 -15.26
N ILE A 35 -7.78 6.10 -14.12
CA ILE A 35 -7.12 5.65 -12.90
C ILE A 35 -8.15 5.10 -11.92
N VAL A 36 -7.90 3.90 -11.41
CA VAL A 36 -8.69 3.24 -10.38
C VAL A 36 -7.89 3.11 -9.09
N THR A 37 -8.59 3.16 -7.96
CA THR A 37 -7.99 2.90 -6.65
C THR A 37 -8.52 1.58 -6.11
N VAL A 38 -7.63 0.65 -5.79
CA VAL A 38 -8.00 -0.62 -5.14
C VAL A 38 -7.20 -0.83 -3.87
N ASN A 39 -7.77 -1.55 -2.91
CA ASN A 39 -7.03 -1.96 -1.72
C ASN A 39 -6.22 -3.22 -2.03
N ILE A 40 -4.90 -3.14 -1.86
CA ILE A 40 -3.97 -4.27 -2.03
C ILE A 40 -3.44 -4.73 -0.69
N ASP A 41 -3.12 -6.01 -0.59
CA ASP A 41 -2.29 -6.53 0.51
C ASP A 41 -0.85 -6.04 0.32
N ARG A 42 -0.26 -5.49 1.38
CA ARG A 42 1.07 -4.85 1.31
C ARG A 42 2.21 -5.83 1.07
N SER A 43 2.01 -7.11 1.35
CA SER A 43 3.04 -8.14 1.19
C SER A 43 3.01 -8.79 -0.19
N THR A 44 1.82 -9.00 -0.76
CA THR A 44 1.66 -9.71 -2.03
C THR A 44 1.41 -8.79 -3.23
N GLY A 45 0.90 -7.58 -3.00
CA GLY A 45 0.43 -6.68 -4.07
C GLY A 45 -0.87 -7.15 -4.74
N GLN A 46 -1.48 -8.25 -4.28
CA GLN A 46 -2.78 -8.74 -4.74
C GLN A 46 -3.93 -7.99 -4.06
N LEU A 47 -5.17 -8.18 -4.53
CA LEU A 47 -6.33 -7.58 -3.90
C LEU A 47 -6.41 -8.00 -2.43
N ALA A 48 -6.55 -7.02 -1.54
CA ALA A 48 -6.62 -7.28 -0.11
C ALA A 48 -7.88 -8.10 0.23
N ASN A 49 -7.73 -9.05 1.15
CA ASN A 49 -8.83 -9.80 1.75
C ASN A 49 -8.88 -9.57 3.28
N GLY A 50 -8.76 -8.30 3.69
CA GLY A 50 -8.61 -7.87 5.09
C GLY A 50 -7.15 -7.77 5.55
N GLY A 51 -6.95 -7.34 6.80
CA GLY A 51 -5.61 -7.23 7.39
C GLY A 51 -4.76 -6.07 6.84
N ASN A 52 -3.48 -6.34 6.59
CA ASN A 52 -2.45 -5.34 6.28
C ASN A 52 -2.55 -4.83 4.84
N SER A 53 -3.53 -3.95 4.60
CA SER A 53 -3.86 -3.42 3.29
C SER A 53 -3.49 -1.94 3.11
N ARG A 54 -3.40 -1.49 1.86
CA ARG A 54 -3.33 -0.06 1.49
C ARG A 54 -4.10 0.20 0.21
N ALA A 55 -4.64 1.41 0.08
CA ALA A 55 -5.13 1.92 -1.19
C ALA A 55 -3.95 2.18 -2.14
N GLU A 56 -4.09 1.78 -3.40
CA GLU A 56 -3.07 1.94 -4.44
C GLU A 56 -3.74 2.28 -5.78
N TYR A 57 -3.09 3.16 -6.55
CA TYR A 57 -3.58 3.59 -7.86
C TYR A 57 -3.10 2.67 -8.97
N PHE A 58 -3.99 2.39 -9.93
CA PHE A 58 -3.68 1.62 -11.13
C PHE A 58 -4.31 2.29 -12.36
N ILE A 59 -3.68 2.10 -13.51
CA ILE A 59 -4.39 2.32 -14.78
C ILE A 59 -5.50 1.27 -14.87
N GLU A 60 -6.69 1.69 -15.31
CA GLU A 60 -7.82 0.79 -15.46
C GLU A 60 -7.45 -0.42 -16.33
N GLY A 61 -7.71 -1.62 -15.80
CA GLY A 61 -7.37 -2.89 -16.43
C GLY A 61 -5.98 -3.43 -16.07
N THR A 62 -5.15 -2.66 -15.35
CA THR A 62 -3.84 -3.12 -14.85
C THR A 62 -3.83 -3.44 -13.36
N GLN A 63 -4.94 -3.20 -12.64
CA GLN A 63 -5.06 -3.58 -11.24
C GLN A 63 -4.97 -5.11 -11.06
N PRO A 64 -4.45 -5.61 -9.92
CA PRO A 64 -4.46 -7.03 -9.62
C PRO A 64 -5.90 -7.56 -9.62
N THR A 65 -6.08 -8.79 -10.08
CA THR A 65 -7.39 -9.46 -10.16
C THR A 65 -7.51 -10.64 -9.19
N GLN A 66 -6.40 -11.12 -8.63
CA GLN A 66 -6.37 -12.20 -7.66
C GLN A 66 -6.46 -11.62 -6.25
N GLN A 67 -7.15 -12.33 -5.35
CA GLN A 67 -7.16 -12.00 -3.92
C GLN A 67 -5.92 -12.58 -3.24
N ALA A 68 -5.37 -11.83 -2.29
CA ALA A 68 -4.34 -12.33 -1.40
C ALA A 68 -4.87 -13.53 -0.62
N VAL A 69 -4.17 -14.66 -0.73
CA VAL A 69 -4.43 -15.84 0.10
C VAL A 69 -3.71 -15.60 1.43
N ARG A 70 -4.49 -15.50 2.50
CA ARG A 70 -3.94 -15.63 3.84
C ARG A 70 -3.80 -17.12 4.13
N GLU A 71 -2.59 -17.58 4.43
CA GLU A 71 -2.44 -18.84 5.14
C GLU A 71 -3.09 -18.66 6.52
N VAL A 72 -4.34 -19.09 6.64
CA VAL A 72 -4.90 -19.52 7.91
C VAL A 72 -4.35 -20.92 8.13
N GLY A 73 -3.69 -21.13 9.27
CA GLY A 73 -3.22 -22.46 9.68
C GLY A 73 -4.34 -23.48 9.52
N THR A 74 -3.99 -24.74 9.25
CA THR A 74 -5.01 -25.78 9.13
C THR A 74 -5.59 -26.01 10.51
N THR A 75 -6.74 -25.42 10.78
CA THR A 75 -7.45 -25.65 12.03
C THR A 75 -8.25 -26.95 11.91
N LEU A 76 -7.87 -27.98 12.68
CA LEU A 76 -8.63 -29.22 12.78
C LEU A 76 -9.61 -29.11 13.94
N THR A 77 -10.90 -29.27 13.66
CA THR A 77 -11.93 -29.45 14.69
C THR A 77 -12.22 -30.93 14.85
N ASP A 78 -11.95 -31.50 16.03
CA ASP A 78 -12.30 -32.88 16.37
C ASP A 78 -13.83 -33.03 16.51
N GLY A 79 -14.34 -34.26 16.40
CA GLY A 79 -15.75 -34.61 16.61
C GLY A 79 -16.30 -34.28 18.01
N GLY A 80 -15.45 -33.86 18.95
CA GLY A 80 -15.83 -33.26 20.23
C GLY A 80 -15.99 -31.73 20.23
N GLY A 81 -15.74 -31.04 19.11
CA GLY A 81 -15.84 -29.58 18.98
C GLY A 81 -14.56 -28.82 19.37
N GLU A 82 -13.51 -29.51 19.78
CA GLU A 82 -12.23 -28.91 20.15
C GLU A 82 -11.41 -28.56 18.89
N THR A 83 -10.94 -27.32 18.84
CA THR A 83 -10.29 -26.72 17.67
C THR A 83 -8.78 -26.62 17.93
N HIS A 84 -7.97 -27.30 17.11
CA HIS A 84 -6.52 -27.31 17.23
C HIS A 84 -5.88 -26.67 15.99
N GLU A 85 -5.00 -25.69 16.21
CA GLU A 85 -4.12 -25.15 15.16
C GLU A 85 -2.96 -26.14 14.93
N LEU A 86 -2.83 -26.64 13.71
CA LEU A 86 -1.60 -27.27 13.26
C LEU A 86 -0.65 -26.15 12.84
N PHE A 87 0.42 -25.95 13.62
CA PHE A 87 1.47 -24.92 13.57
C PHE A 87 1.32 -23.77 14.59
#